data_AF-A0A3S4IC11-F1
#
_entry.id   AF-A0A3S4IC11-F1
#
_cell.length_a   1.000
_cell.length_b   1.000
_cell.length_c   1.000
_cell.angle_alpha   90.00
_cell.angle_beta   90.00
_cell.angle_gamma   90.00
#
_symmetry.space_group_name_H-M   'P 1'
#
loop_
_entity.id
_entity.type
_entity.pdbx_description
1 polymer ?
#
loop_
_entity_poly.entity_id
_entity_poly.type
_entity_poly.pdbx_seq_one_letter_code
_entity_poly.pdbx_strand_id
1 'polypeptide(L)'
;MASPLSLLIGLRFSRGRRRGGMVSLISVISTIGIALGVAVLIVGLSAMNGFERELNNRILAVVPHGEIEAVNQPWTNWREALAKVQKVPGIAAAAPYINFTGLVESGANLRAIQVKGVDPKQEQQLSALPSFVQNHAWDHFKAASSRSLLAKVSPMR
;
A
#
# COMPACT_ATOMS: atom_id res chain seq x y z
N MET A 1 -17.20 45.10 9.24
CA MET A 1 -17.22 44.63 7.83
C MET A 1 -18.68 44.33 7.49
N ALA A 2 -19.29 45.16 6.64
CA ALA A 2 -20.71 45.08 6.34
C ALA A 2 -21.02 43.78 5.58
N SER A 3 -21.95 42.97 6.09
CA SER A 3 -22.49 41.83 5.35
C SER A 3 -22.99 42.30 3.98
N PRO A 4 -22.63 41.62 2.87
CA PRO A 4 -23.05 42.04 1.55
C PRO A 4 -24.57 42.05 1.48
N LEU A 5 -25.14 43.19 1.05
CA LEU A 5 -26.59 43.41 1.00
C LEU A 5 -27.32 42.32 0.21
N SER A 6 -26.67 41.73 -0.81
CA SER A 6 -27.19 40.59 -1.59
C SER A 6 -27.46 39.35 -0.74
N LEU A 7 -26.58 39.04 0.21
CA LEU A 7 -26.68 37.87 1.07
C LEU A 7 -27.78 38.07 2.13
N LEU A 8 -27.94 39.29 2.66
CA LEU A 8 -29.03 39.65 3.56
C LEU A 8 -30.40 39.61 2.86
N ILE A 9 -30.49 40.09 1.62
CA ILE A 9 -31.73 40.04 0.81
C ILE A 9 -32.06 38.58 0.47
N GLY A 10 -31.06 37.78 0.06
CA GLY A 10 -31.23 36.35 -0.23
C GLY A 10 -31.70 35.55 0.99
N LEU A 11 -31.09 35.74 2.17
CA LEU A 11 -31.52 35.10 3.41
C LEU A 11 -32.91 35.55 3.85
N ARG A 12 -33.26 36.82 3.68
CA ARG A 12 -34.60 37.34 3.99
C ARG A 12 -35.66 36.76 3.06
N PHE A 13 -35.36 36.55 1.78
CA PHE A 13 -36.27 35.87 0.84
C PHE A 13 -36.40 34.38 1.16
N SER A 14 -35.28 33.70 1.45
CA SER A 14 -35.27 32.28 1.85
C SER A 14 -36.08 32.03 3.12
N ARG A 15 -35.97 32.93 4.11
CA ARG A 15 -36.63 32.87 5.42
C ARG A 15 -38.01 33.56 5.43
N GLY A 16 -38.31 34.39 4.45
CA GLY A 16 -39.53 35.18 4.29
C GLY A 16 -40.71 34.38 3.76
N ARG A 17 -40.91 33.18 4.29
CA ARG A 17 -41.99 32.27 3.89
C ARG A 17 -43.24 32.55 4.72
N ARG A 18 -43.89 33.69 4.47
CA ARG A 18 -45.19 34.02 5.07
C ARG A 18 -46.19 34.33 3.96
N ARG A 19 -46.81 33.30 3.38
CA ARG A 19 -48.18 33.35 2.80
C ARG A 19 -48.75 32.04 2.19
N GLY A 20 -48.06 30.90 2.25
CA GLY A 20 -48.66 29.62 1.83
C GLY A 20 -48.04 28.39 2.51
N GLY A 21 -48.82 27.67 3.31
CA GLY A 21 -48.34 26.50 4.08
C GLY A 21 -47.79 25.38 3.19
N MET A 22 -48.46 25.07 2.08
CA MET A 22 -48.03 24.03 1.13
C MET A 22 -46.67 24.35 0.48
N VAL A 23 -46.47 25.60 0.03
CA VAL A 23 -45.21 26.04 -0.60
C VAL A 23 -44.05 25.98 0.40
N SER A 24 -44.31 26.28 1.68
CA SER A 24 -43.31 26.17 2.73
C SER A 24 -42.88 24.73 2.98
N LEU A 25 -43.83 23.79 3.00
CA LEU A 25 -43.55 22.36 3.20
C LEU A 25 -42.68 21.80 2.08
N ILE A 26 -43.04 22.05 0.82
CA ILE A 26 -42.30 21.58 -0.36
C ILE A 26 -40.85 22.09 -0.31
N SER A 27 -40.65 23.37 0.00
CA SER A 27 -39.31 23.96 0.04
C SER A 27 -38.44 23.40 1.17
N VAL A 28 -39.01 23.07 2.33
CA VAL A 28 -38.27 22.42 3.42
C VAL A 28 -37.84 21.01 3.03
N ILE A 29 -38.78 20.20 2.52
CA ILE A 29 -38.50 18.81 2.12
C ILE A 29 -37.46 18.77 0.99
N SER A 30 -37.58 19.66 -0.01
CA SER A 30 -36.62 19.76 -1.11
C SER A 30 -35.21 20.12 -0.62
N THR A 31 -35.10 21.07 0.31
CA THR A 31 -33.81 21.48 0.88
C THR A 31 -33.15 20.32 1.64
N ILE A 32 -33.93 19.58 2.43
CA ILE A 32 -33.44 18.40 3.18
C ILE A 32 -33.00 17.30 2.20
N GLY A 33 -33.77 17.04 1.15
CA GLY A 33 -33.43 16.04 0.13
C GLY A 33 -32.10 16.35 -0.57
N ILE A 34 -31.90 17.60 -0.98
CA ILE A 34 -30.63 18.04 -1.59
C ILE A 34 -29.47 17.92 -0.59
N ALA A 35 -29.68 18.37 0.66
CA ALA A 35 -28.64 18.28 1.69
C ALA A 35 -28.22 16.83 1.95
N LEU A 36 -29.18 15.91 2.06
CA LEU A 36 -28.90 14.48 2.24
C LEU A 36 -28.20 13.88 1.02
N GLY A 37 -28.64 14.19 -0.20
CA GLY A 37 -28.01 13.70 -1.43
C GLY A 37 -26.55 14.13 -1.55
N VAL A 38 -26.27 15.41 -1.30
CA VAL A 38 -24.90 15.93 -1.31
C VAL A 38 -24.06 15.31 -0.20
N ALA A 39 -24.62 15.12 1.00
CA ALA A 39 -23.90 14.50 2.11
C ALA A 39 -23.47 13.06 1.79
N VAL A 40 -24.35 12.25 1.19
CA VAL A 40 -24.03 10.88 0.78
C VAL A 40 -22.92 10.86 -0.27
N LEU A 41 -22.96 11.75 -1.27
CA LEU A 41 -21.91 11.86 -2.28
C LEU A 41 -20.56 12.24 -1.68
N ILE A 42 -20.53 13.22 -0.77
CA ILE A 42 -19.31 13.65 -0.07
C ILE A 42 -18.72 12.48 0.74
N VAL A 43 -19.55 11.77 1.50
CA VAL A 43 -19.09 10.63 2.31
C VAL A 43 -18.56 9.49 1.42
N GLY A 44 -19.26 9.16 0.33
CA GLY A 44 -18.82 8.13 -0.61
C GLY A 44 -17.46 8.44 -1.24
N LEU A 45 -17.31 9.67 -1.74
CA LEU A 45 -16.03 10.14 -2.29
C LEU A 45 -14.93 10.19 -1.22
N SER A 46 -15.25 10.64 -0.01
CA SER A 46 -14.30 10.66 1.10
C SER A 46 -13.83 9.26 1.49
N ALA A 47 -14.73 8.26 1.48
CA ALA A 47 -14.39 6.88 1.76
C ALA A 47 -13.49 6.29 0.67
N MET A 48 -13.82 6.51 -0.61
CA MET A 48 -12.99 6.06 -1.73
C MET A 48 -11.62 6.72 -1.71
N ASN A 49 -11.55 8.05 -1.55
CA ASN A 49 -10.29 8.79 -1.52
C ASN A 49 -9.43 8.42 -0.30
N GLY A 50 -10.05 8.22 0.87
CA GLY A 50 -9.35 7.79 2.08
C GLY A 50 -8.81 6.36 1.96
N PHE A 51 -9.58 5.46 1.34
CA PHE A 51 -9.16 4.10 1.07
C PHE A 51 -8.05 4.03 0.02
N GLU A 52 -8.16 4.79 -1.07
CA GLU A 52 -7.10 4.89 -2.09
C GLU A 52 -5.79 5.39 -1.48
N ARG A 53 -5.85 6.36 -0.56
CA ARG A 53 -4.67 6.84 0.16
C ARG A 53 -4.03 5.76 1.03
N GLU A 54 -4.85 5.01 1.77
CA GLU A 54 -4.37 3.93 2.63
C GLU A 54 -3.82 2.75 1.80
N LEU A 55 -4.46 2.43 0.68
CA LEU A 55 -4.03 1.39 -0.24
C LEU A 55 -2.71 1.77 -0.92
N ASN A 56 -2.60 3.01 -1.44
CA ASN A 56 -1.36 3.50 -2.05
C ASN A 56 -0.21 3.50 -1.04
N ASN A 57 -0.44 3.95 0.19
CA ASN A 57 0.59 3.93 1.23
C ASN A 57 1.03 2.51 1.63
N ARG A 58 0.13 1.53 1.60
CA ARG A 58 0.45 0.14 1.96
C ARG A 58 1.03 -0.69 0.82
N ILE A 59 0.66 -0.43 -0.42
CA ILE A 59 1.04 -1.26 -1.57
C ILE A 59 2.28 -0.71 -2.30
N LEU A 60 2.41 0.60 -2.48
CA LEU A 60 3.55 1.18 -3.21
C LEU A 60 4.88 1.16 -2.41
N ALA A 61 4.83 0.86 -1.11
CA ALA A 61 6.00 0.77 -0.25
C ALA A 61 6.64 -0.64 -0.17
N VAL A 62 6.02 -1.65 -0.78
CA VAL A 62 6.35 -3.07 -0.52
C VAL A 62 6.75 -3.86 -1.76
N VAL A 63 6.50 -3.36 -2.97
CA VAL A 63 6.83 -4.09 -4.20
C VAL A 63 8.08 -3.50 -4.85
N PRO A 64 9.21 -4.25 -4.93
CA PRO A 64 10.34 -3.82 -5.76
C PRO A 64 9.84 -3.65 -7.20
N HIS A 65 10.00 -2.46 -7.76
CA HIS A 65 9.38 -2.07 -9.04
C HIS A 65 9.98 -2.81 -10.26
N GLY A 66 11.00 -3.64 -10.04
CA GLY A 66 11.57 -4.52 -11.04
C GLY A 66 12.51 -5.54 -10.40
N GLU A 67 12.52 -6.74 -10.96
CA GLU A 67 13.48 -7.80 -10.65
C GLU A 67 14.35 -8.03 -11.88
N ILE A 68 15.66 -8.22 -11.68
CA ILE A 68 16.59 -8.55 -12.76
C ILE A 68 17.07 -9.96 -12.50
N GLU A 69 16.75 -10.87 -13.41
CA GLU A 69 17.19 -12.26 -13.36
C GLU A 69 18.22 -12.55 -14.45
N ALA A 70 19.22 -13.36 -14.13
CA ALA A 70 20.16 -13.84 -15.14
C ALA A 70 19.50 -14.90 -16.01
N VAL A 71 19.65 -14.75 -17.34
CA VAL A 71 19.19 -15.76 -18.32
C VAL A 71 19.89 -17.11 -18.09
N ASN A 72 21.17 -17.09 -17.71
CA ASN A 72 21.95 -18.28 -17.38
C ASN A 72 22.49 -18.18 -15.95
N GLN A 73 22.16 -19.19 -15.13
CA GLN A 73 22.73 -19.35 -13.78
C GLN A 73 23.97 -20.26 -13.84
N PRO A 74 24.99 -20.04 -12.98
CA PRO A 74 25.05 -19.05 -11.89
C PRO A 74 25.51 -17.66 -12.36
N TRP A 75 24.90 -16.61 -11.82
CA TRP A 75 25.31 -15.24 -12.07
C TRP A 75 26.55 -14.88 -11.24
N THR A 76 27.73 -14.92 -11.84
CA THR A 76 29.01 -14.66 -11.14
C THR A 76 29.29 -13.16 -10.95
N ASN A 77 28.93 -12.32 -11.92
CA ASN A 77 29.26 -10.88 -11.92
C ASN A 77 28.14 -9.98 -11.36
N TRP A 78 27.32 -10.49 -10.44
CA TRP A 78 26.17 -9.75 -9.90
C TRP A 78 26.57 -8.48 -9.13
N ARG A 79 27.74 -8.47 -8.46
CA ARG A 79 28.23 -7.31 -7.70
C ARG A 79 28.52 -6.10 -8.59
N GLU A 80 29.11 -6.32 -9.75
CA GLU A 80 29.39 -5.25 -10.71
C GLU A 80 28.10 -4.73 -11.36
N ALA A 81 27.17 -5.64 -11.66
CA ALA A 81 25.86 -5.27 -12.16
C ALA A 81 25.10 -4.41 -11.14
N LEU A 82 25.12 -4.79 -9.86
CA LEU A 82 24.50 -4.01 -8.78
C LEU A 82 25.06 -2.59 -8.69
N ALA A 83 26.38 -2.43 -8.76
CA ALA A 83 27.02 -1.12 -8.74
C ALA A 83 26.71 -0.25 -9.97
N LYS A 84 26.45 -0.87 -11.12
CA LYS A 84 25.99 -0.17 -12.34
C LYS A 84 24.53 0.25 -12.22
N VAL A 85 23.67 -0.64 -11.72
CA VAL A 85 22.24 -0.40 -11.53
C VAL A 85 22.01 0.75 -10.53
N GLN A 86 22.70 0.74 -9.39
CA GLN A 86 22.57 1.83 -8.39
C GLN A 86 22.97 3.23 -8.92
N LYS A 87 23.71 3.31 -10.02
CA LYS A 87 24.11 4.59 -10.64
C LYS A 87 23.14 5.09 -11.70
N VAL A 88 22.13 4.31 -12.07
CA VAL A 88 21.14 4.72 -13.09
C VAL A 88 20.20 5.77 -12.49
N PRO A 89 20.02 6.93 -13.14
CA PRO A 89 19.10 7.96 -12.67
C PRO A 89 17.67 7.42 -12.64
N GLY A 90 16.98 7.57 -11.50
CA GLY A 90 15.63 7.06 -11.28
C GLY A 90 15.56 5.78 -10.44
N ILE A 91 16.69 5.15 -10.12
CA ILE A 91 16.73 3.99 -9.21
C ILE A 91 16.90 4.46 -7.77
N ALA A 92 15.90 4.20 -6.93
CA ALA A 92 15.92 4.60 -5.52
C ALA A 92 16.85 3.72 -4.67
N ALA A 93 16.80 2.39 -4.86
CA ALA A 93 17.65 1.42 -4.19
C ALA A 93 17.65 0.09 -4.96
N ALA A 94 18.72 -0.70 -4.81
CA ALA A 94 18.87 -2.02 -5.42
C ALA A 94 19.58 -2.97 -4.45
N ALA A 95 19.08 -4.20 -4.28
CA ALA A 95 19.65 -5.23 -3.42
C ALA A 95 19.65 -6.60 -4.11
N PRO A 96 20.65 -7.46 -3.81
CA PRO A 96 20.68 -8.82 -4.30
C PRO A 96 19.68 -9.70 -3.55
N TYR A 97 19.04 -10.63 -4.26
CA TYR A 97 18.20 -11.67 -3.67
C TYR A 97 18.52 -13.03 -4.28
N ILE A 98 18.19 -14.11 -3.57
CA ILE A 98 18.29 -15.48 -4.03
C ILE A 98 16.94 -16.15 -3.82
N ASN A 99 16.31 -16.62 -4.90
CA ASN A 99 15.07 -17.41 -4.82
C ASN A 99 15.38 -18.89 -5.00
N PHE A 100 14.85 -19.73 -4.11
CA PHE A 100 14.90 -21.18 -4.28
C PHE A 100 13.60 -21.82 -3.76
N THR A 101 13.18 -22.90 -4.41
CA THR A 101 12.03 -23.69 -3.97
C THR A 101 12.53 -24.80 -3.05
N GLY A 102 11.98 -24.86 -1.85
CA GLY A 102 12.26 -25.91 -0.87
C GLY A 102 11.02 -26.72 -0.55
N LEU A 103 11.22 -27.92 0.00
CA LEU A 103 10.15 -28.70 0.62
C LEU A 103 10.33 -28.58 2.13
N VAL A 104 9.27 -28.15 2.83
CA VAL A 104 9.22 -28.18 4.29
C VAL A 104 8.32 -29.32 4.72
N GLU A 105 8.85 -30.12 5.63
CA GLU A 105 8.17 -31.25 6.24
C GLU A 105 7.91 -30.94 7.72
N SER A 106 6.66 -31.15 8.14
CA SER A 106 6.27 -31.09 9.54
C SER A 106 5.36 -32.28 9.85
N GLY A 107 5.95 -33.32 10.45
CA GLY A 107 5.26 -34.60 10.65
C GLY A 107 4.91 -35.23 9.30
N ALA A 108 3.64 -35.61 9.08
CA ALA A 108 3.18 -36.17 7.82
C ALA A 108 2.84 -35.13 6.73
N ASN A 109 3.01 -33.83 7.01
CA ASN A 109 2.68 -32.77 6.07
C ASN A 109 3.93 -32.28 5.35
N LEU A 110 4.00 -32.54 4.04
CA LEU A 110 5.03 -32.03 3.16
C LEU A 110 4.45 -30.92 2.27
N ARG A 111 5.04 -29.73 2.30
CA ARG A 111 4.62 -28.59 1.48
C ARG A 111 5.80 -27.99 0.74
N ALA A 112 5.58 -27.69 -0.54
CA ALA A 112 6.50 -26.84 -1.28
C ALA A 112 6.38 -25.40 -0.78
N ILE A 113 7.52 -24.79 -0.49
CA ILE A 113 7.63 -23.38 -0.14
C ILE A 113 8.64 -22.71 -1.05
N GLN A 114 8.40 -21.44 -1.36
CA GLN A 114 9.40 -20.60 -2.03
C GLN A 114 10.12 -19.79 -0.95
N VAL A 115 11.45 -19.84 -0.98
CA VAL A 115 12.31 -19.13 -0.03
C VAL A 115 13.07 -18.06 -0.80
N LYS A 116 12.93 -16.82 -0.35
CA LYS A 116 13.68 -15.65 -0.85
C LYS A 116 14.71 -15.24 0.21
N GLY A 117 15.99 -15.47 -0.09
CA GLY A 117 17.10 -14.96 0.71
C GLY A 117 17.39 -13.51 0.33
N VAL A 118 17.45 -12.63 1.33
CA VAL A 118 17.75 -11.20 1.18
C VAL A 118 18.84 -10.79 2.17
N ASP A 119 19.58 -9.73 1.87
CA ASP A 119 20.48 -9.08 2.83
C ASP A 119 19.67 -8.14 3.73
N PRO A 120 19.54 -8.41 5.05
CA PRO A 120 18.69 -7.62 5.95
C PRO A 120 19.03 -6.13 6.00
N LYS A 121 20.31 -5.77 5.79
CA LYS A 121 20.75 -4.36 5.85
C LYS A 121 20.37 -3.58 4.59
N GLN A 122 20.41 -4.23 3.44
CA GLN A 122 20.07 -3.60 2.16
C GLN A 122 18.54 -3.62 1.94
N GLU A 123 17.85 -4.67 2.38
CA GLU A 123 16.38 -4.78 2.25
C GLU A 123 15.63 -3.69 3.03
N GLN A 124 16.15 -3.29 4.21
CA GLN A 124 15.60 -2.16 4.97
C GLN A 124 15.59 -0.83 4.19
N GLN A 125 16.47 -0.68 3.20
CA GLN A 125 16.54 0.52 2.36
C GLN A 125 15.65 0.43 1.12
N LEU A 126 15.27 -0.79 0.69
CA LEU A 126 14.44 -1.01 -0.49
C LEU A 126 12.96 -1.10 -0.19
N SER A 127 12.58 -1.68 0.94
CA SER A 127 11.20 -2.06 1.19
C SER A 127 10.79 -1.84 2.64
N ALA A 128 9.54 -1.44 2.82
CA ALA A 128 8.91 -1.36 4.14
C ALA A 128 8.59 -2.76 4.72
N LEU A 129 8.96 -3.86 4.05
CA LEU A 129 8.80 -5.23 4.53
C LEU A 129 9.11 -5.45 6.03
N PRO A 130 10.20 -4.91 6.61
CA PRO A 130 10.49 -5.04 8.04
C PRO A 130 9.35 -4.60 8.97
N SER A 131 8.55 -3.61 8.53
CA SER A 131 7.44 -3.04 9.30
C SER A 131 6.14 -3.88 9.24
N PHE A 132 6.04 -4.81 8.28
CA PHE A 132 4.90 -5.70 8.13
C PHE A 132 5.15 -7.09 8.72
N VAL A 133 6.39 -7.39 9.13
CA VAL A 133 6.72 -8.63 9.81
C VAL A 133 6.23 -8.57 11.26
N GLN A 134 5.23 -9.39 11.58
CA GLN A 134 4.68 -9.46 12.93
C GLN A 134 5.74 -9.87 13.96
N ASN A 135 5.60 -9.36 15.18
CA ASN A 135 6.40 -9.72 16.36
C ASN A 135 7.88 -9.29 16.31
N HIS A 136 8.24 -8.23 15.57
CA HIS A 136 9.63 -7.78 15.45
C HIS A 136 10.60 -8.91 15.01
N ALA A 137 10.08 -9.93 14.33
CA ALA A 137 10.88 -11.10 13.94
C ALA A 137 12.01 -10.73 12.96
N TRP A 138 11.89 -9.57 12.31
CA TRP A 138 12.95 -8.97 11.50
C TRP A 138 14.22 -8.64 12.31
N ASP A 139 14.07 -8.15 13.55
CA ASP A 139 15.22 -7.80 14.42
C ASP A 139 15.98 -9.05 14.90
N HIS A 140 15.30 -10.20 14.88
CA HIS A 140 15.88 -11.50 15.22
C HIS A 140 16.51 -12.22 14.02
N PHE A 141 16.44 -11.65 12.81
CA PHE A 141 16.97 -12.25 11.60
C PHE A 141 18.50 -12.12 11.54
N LYS A 142 19.21 -12.98 12.29
CA LYS A 142 20.67 -13.10 12.23
C LYS A 142 21.06 -14.03 11.08
N ALA A 143 21.88 -13.51 10.16
CA ALA A 143 22.62 -14.33 9.22
C ALA A 143 23.46 -15.34 10.02
N ALA A 144 23.11 -16.63 9.89
CA ALA A 144 23.78 -17.76 10.52
C ALA A 144 23.82 -17.74 12.07
N SER A 145 22.69 -18.07 12.71
CA SER A 145 22.75 -18.93 13.89
C SER A 145 22.11 -20.27 13.56
N SER A 146 22.98 -21.25 13.32
CA SER A 146 22.76 -22.68 13.18
C SER A 146 21.57 -23.25 13.97
N ARG A 147 20.36 -23.11 13.45
CA ARG A 147 19.24 -24.00 13.80
C ARG A 147 18.68 -24.58 12.51
N SER A 148 19.52 -25.44 11.91
CA SER A 148 19.14 -26.65 11.17
C SER A 148 17.72 -26.63 10.61
N LEU A 149 17.52 -25.95 9.47
CA LEU A 149 16.52 -26.37 8.51
C LEU A 149 17.29 -27.15 7.45
N LEU A 150 17.39 -28.47 7.66
CA LEU A 150 17.92 -29.43 6.70
C LEU A 150 16.98 -29.48 5.48
N ALA A 151 17.03 -28.46 4.63
CA ALA A 151 16.45 -28.52 3.30
C ALA A 151 17.47 -29.24 2.41
N LYS A 152 17.28 -30.54 2.21
CA LYS A 152 18.04 -31.30 1.21
C LYS A 152 17.63 -30.82 -0.17
N VAL A 153 18.38 -29.87 -0.71
CA VAL A 153 18.24 -29.39 -2.09
C VAL A 153 18.74 -30.51 -3.01
N SER A 154 17.82 -31.18 -3.69
CA SER A 154 18.14 -32.11 -4.76
C SER A 154 18.32 -31.31 -6.05
N PRO A 155 19.49 -31.34 -6.71
CA PRO A 155 19.66 -30.67 -7.98
C PRO A 155 18.85 -31.41 -9.07
N MET A 156 17.89 -30.72 -9.68
CA MET A 156 17.34 -31.14 -10.96
C MET A 156 18.35 -30.76 -12.04
N ARG A 157 18.71 -31.78 -12.84
CA ARG A 157 19.60 -31.69 -14.01
C ARG A 157 19.03 -30.78 -15.10
#